data_AF-A0A7W7IQ73-F1
#
_entry.id   AF-A0A7W7IQ73-F1
#
_cell.length_a   1.000
_cell.length_b   1.000
_cell.length_c   1.000
_cell.angle_alpha   90.00
_cell.angle_beta   90.00
_cell.angle_gamma   90.00
#
_symmetry.space_group_name_H-M   'P 1'
#
loop_
_entity.id
_entity.type
_entity.pdbx_description
1 polymer ?
#
loop_
_entity_poly.entity_id
_entity_poly.type
_entity_poly.pdbx_seq_one_letter_code
_entity_poly.pdbx_strand_id
1 'polypeptide(L)'
;MARFEAGAAALLAAVCLGGPAWAQAPLTSREVVGDWRLAVTPAERQDVSITFKARDGGQRLDFPLTVAAQANGQLACVLDGEPADCRIRDGKLVVVMAQDGFRMIFTLTDRTRGGFSGAASMRVRLLPIGGSIGAVTMRSVLP
;
A
#
# COMPACT_ATOMS: atom_id res chain seq x y z
N MET A 1 -74.47 18.63 6.80
CA MET A 1 -74.15 17.78 7.95
C MET A 1 -72.65 17.56 7.96
N ALA A 2 -71.97 18.09 8.97
CA ALA A 2 -70.55 17.88 9.19
C ALA A 2 -70.31 16.51 9.84
N ARG A 3 -69.20 15.86 9.50
CA ARG A 3 -68.49 14.94 10.39
C ARG A 3 -67.02 14.86 9.99
N PHE A 4 -66.19 15.30 10.93
CA PHE A 4 -64.73 15.14 11.00
C PHE A 4 -64.33 13.68 10.80
N GLU A 5 -63.12 13.41 10.30
CA GLU A 5 -62.00 12.87 11.10
C GLU A 5 -60.66 13.03 10.38
N ALA A 6 -59.67 13.51 11.15
CA ALA A 6 -58.22 13.25 11.17
C ALA A 6 -57.57 12.61 9.92
N GLY A 7 -56.49 13.13 9.33
CA GLY A 7 -55.28 13.69 9.94
C GLY A 7 -54.10 12.77 9.61
N ALA A 8 -53.12 13.23 8.83
CA ALA A 8 -51.72 12.74 8.82
C ALA A 8 -50.90 13.57 7.82
N ALA A 9 -50.16 14.56 8.32
CA ALA A 9 -49.10 15.21 7.57
C ALA A 9 -47.94 14.20 7.39
N ALA A 10 -47.73 13.72 6.17
CA ALA A 10 -46.60 12.86 5.84
C ALA A 10 -45.33 13.70 5.70
N LEU A 11 -44.54 13.76 6.78
CA LEU A 11 -43.15 14.21 6.74
C LEU A 11 -42.32 13.17 5.98
N LEU A 12 -41.99 13.48 4.72
CA LEU A 12 -41.03 12.71 3.93
C LEU A 12 -39.62 12.97 4.48
N ALA A 13 -39.20 12.13 5.43
CA ALA A 13 -37.80 12.03 5.81
C ALA A 13 -37.02 11.33 4.68
N ALA A 14 -36.31 12.12 3.87
CA ALA A 14 -35.35 11.60 2.91
C ALA A 14 -34.16 11.00 3.69
N VAL A 15 -34.19 9.69 3.92
CA VAL A 15 -33.01 8.93 4.36
C VAL A 15 -32.05 8.90 3.19
N CYS A 16 -30.98 9.70 3.26
CA CYS A 16 -29.81 9.51 2.42
C CYS A 16 -29.25 8.13 2.76
N LEU A 17 -29.58 7.12 1.96
CA LEU A 17 -28.92 5.82 1.98
C LEU A 17 -27.46 6.05 1.60
N GLY A 18 -26.62 6.27 2.60
CA GLY A 18 -25.18 6.09 2.46
C GLY A 18 -24.98 4.65 2.00
N GLY A 19 -24.64 4.47 0.72
CA GLY A 19 -24.29 3.16 0.20
C GLY A 19 -23.22 2.53 1.08
N PRO A 20 -23.23 1.21 1.29
CA PRO A 20 -22.20 0.57 2.09
C PRO A 20 -20.87 0.85 1.42
N ALA A 21 -20.04 1.68 2.04
CA ALA A 21 -18.62 1.70 1.74
C ALA A 21 -18.14 0.29 2.08
N TRP A 22 -17.95 -0.55 1.07
CA TRP A 22 -17.28 -1.83 1.23
C TRP A 22 -15.85 -1.52 1.68
N ALA A 23 -15.66 -1.43 2.98
CA ALA A 23 -14.35 -1.39 3.59
C ALA A 23 -13.67 -2.69 3.16
N GLN A 24 -12.63 -2.58 2.31
CA GLN A 24 -11.80 -3.71 1.97
C GLN A 24 -11.25 -4.30 3.28
N ALA A 25 -11.35 -5.62 3.43
CA ALA A 25 -10.84 -6.28 4.64
C ALA A 25 -9.35 -5.94 4.85
N PRO A 26 -8.88 -5.73 6.09
CA PRO A 26 -7.48 -5.50 6.38
C PRO A 26 -6.57 -6.58 5.75
N LEU A 27 -5.38 -6.22 5.26
CA LEU A 27 -4.38 -7.21 4.86
C LEU A 27 -3.90 -7.98 6.09
N THR A 28 -3.65 -9.27 5.91
CA THR A 28 -3.14 -10.17 6.95
C THR A 28 -1.74 -10.70 6.61
N SER A 29 -0.96 -11.07 7.63
CA SER A 29 0.39 -11.59 7.44
C SER A 29 0.43 -12.83 6.53
N ARG A 30 -0.61 -13.68 6.57
CA ARG A 30 -0.67 -14.90 5.74
C ARG A 30 -0.80 -14.61 4.25
N GLU A 31 -1.49 -13.54 3.87
CA GLU A 31 -1.73 -13.19 2.47
C GLU A 31 -0.49 -12.65 1.77
N VAL A 32 0.46 -12.09 2.53
CA VAL A 32 1.65 -11.42 2.00
C VAL A 32 2.90 -12.29 2.00
N VAL A 33 2.86 -13.45 2.65
CA VAL A 33 3.97 -14.40 2.69
C VAL A 33 4.14 -15.05 1.32
N GLY A 34 5.38 -15.07 0.82
CA GLY A 34 5.73 -15.62 -0.49
C GLY A 34 6.84 -14.83 -1.18
N ASP A 35 7.10 -15.21 -2.42
CA ASP A 35 8.05 -14.55 -3.31
C ASP A 35 7.35 -13.61 -4.28
N TRP A 36 7.88 -12.40 -4.39
CA TRP A 36 7.26 -11.28 -5.08
C TRP A 36 8.26 -10.51 -5.95
N ARG A 37 7.73 -9.83 -6.97
CA ARG A 37 8.39 -8.75 -7.70
C ARG A 37 7.75 -7.44 -7.28
N LEU A 38 8.57 -6.55 -6.73
CA LEU A 38 8.17 -5.23 -6.26
C LEU A 38 8.59 -4.19 -7.29
N ALA A 39 7.63 -3.73 -8.09
CA ALA A 39 7.84 -2.77 -9.16
C ALA A 39 7.33 -1.37 -8.78
N VAL A 40 8.19 -0.36 -8.93
CA VAL A 40 7.90 1.05 -8.66
C VAL A 40 7.59 1.75 -9.98
N THR A 41 6.50 2.49 -10.03
CA THR A 41 6.17 3.40 -11.13
C THR A 41 6.38 4.82 -10.63
N PRO A 42 7.45 5.52 -11.05
CA PRO A 42 7.73 6.88 -10.61
C PRO A 42 6.55 7.81 -10.92
N ALA A 43 6.27 8.74 -10.00
CA ALA A 43 5.36 9.83 -10.30
C ALA A 43 6.05 10.80 -11.26
N GLU A 44 5.38 11.19 -12.34
CA GLU A 44 5.88 12.28 -13.19
C GLU A 44 5.92 13.57 -12.38
N ARG A 45 7.11 14.17 -12.25
CA ARG A 45 7.31 15.50 -11.70
C ARG A 45 8.25 16.26 -12.60
N GLN A 46 7.84 17.46 -13.00
CA GLN A 46 8.62 18.32 -13.90
C GLN A 46 9.94 18.78 -13.26
N ASP A 47 10.06 18.68 -11.92
CA ASP A 47 11.15 19.32 -11.17
C ASP A 47 12.08 18.31 -10.46
N VAL A 48 11.78 17.01 -10.51
CA VAL A 48 12.53 15.97 -9.80
C VAL A 48 12.61 14.69 -10.64
N SER A 49 13.78 14.39 -11.18
CA SER A 49 14.10 13.07 -11.75
C SER A 49 14.63 12.16 -10.64
N ILE A 50 13.83 11.20 -10.19
CA ILE A 50 14.28 10.17 -9.24
C ILE A 50 14.74 8.95 -10.03
N THR A 51 16.05 8.74 -10.08
CA THR A 51 16.65 7.57 -10.73
C THR A 51 16.95 6.50 -9.68
N PHE A 52 16.29 5.35 -9.78
CA PHE A 52 16.56 4.19 -8.94
C PHE A 52 17.65 3.35 -9.59
N LYS A 53 18.84 3.32 -8.99
CA LYS A 53 19.96 2.53 -9.49
C LYS A 53 19.99 1.18 -8.78
N ALA A 54 20.05 0.09 -9.55
CA ALA A 54 20.44 -1.22 -9.04
C ALA A 54 21.94 -1.24 -8.72
N ARG A 55 22.37 -2.28 -7.99
CA ARG A 55 23.78 -2.54 -7.68
C ARG A 55 24.69 -2.66 -8.90
N ASP A 56 24.15 -3.08 -10.03
CA ASP A 56 24.87 -3.18 -11.31
C ASP A 56 25.03 -1.81 -12.02
N GLY A 57 24.54 -0.72 -11.42
CA GLY A 57 24.56 0.61 -12.00
C GLY A 57 23.45 0.87 -13.02
N GLY A 58 22.63 -0.14 -13.33
CA GLY A 58 21.47 -0.03 -14.20
C GLY A 58 20.31 0.69 -13.51
N GLN A 59 19.42 1.32 -14.28
CA GLN A 59 18.17 1.83 -13.73
C GLN A 59 17.24 0.64 -13.48
N ARG A 60 16.94 0.34 -12.21
CA ARG A 60 16.06 -0.77 -11.85
C ARG A 60 14.97 -0.27 -10.93
N LEU A 61 13.74 -0.47 -11.39
CA LEU A 61 12.52 -0.12 -10.68
C LEU A 61 11.78 -1.36 -10.17
N ASP A 62 12.32 -2.56 -10.42
CA ASP A 62 11.68 -3.82 -10.07
C ASP A 62 12.65 -4.75 -9.33
N PHE A 63 12.33 -5.03 -8.07
CA PHE A 63 13.17 -5.73 -7.12
C PHE A 63 12.53 -7.07 -6.70
N PRO A 64 13.31 -8.16 -6.60
CA PRO A 64 12.81 -9.37 -5.96
C PRO A 64 12.58 -9.11 -4.46
N LEU A 65 11.47 -9.58 -3.93
CA LEU A 65 11.09 -9.46 -2.53
C LEU A 65 10.61 -10.82 -2.02
N THR A 66 11.28 -11.37 -1.01
CA THR A 66 10.79 -12.55 -0.28
C THR A 66 10.22 -12.09 1.06
N VAL A 67 9.00 -12.53 1.37
CA VAL A 67 8.33 -12.29 2.65
C VAL A 67 8.11 -13.62 3.34
N ALA A 68 8.76 -13.81 4.49
CA ALA A 68 8.65 -15.03 5.29
C ALA A 68 7.85 -14.76 6.58
N ALA A 69 7.01 -15.73 6.96
CA ALA A 69 6.34 -15.70 8.25
C ALA A 69 7.35 -15.94 9.38
N GLN A 70 7.17 -15.23 10.49
CA GLN A 70 7.89 -15.47 11.74
C GLN A 70 6.93 -15.76 12.89
N ALA A 71 7.49 -16.12 14.05
CA ALA A 71 6.71 -16.34 15.26
C ALA A 71 5.86 -15.10 15.62
N ASN A 72 4.73 -15.33 16.30
CA ASN A 72 3.84 -14.28 16.79
C ASN A 72 3.27 -13.37 15.69
N GLY A 73 3.15 -13.86 14.45
CA GLY A 73 2.57 -13.12 13.33
C GLY A 73 3.48 -12.06 12.72
N GLN A 74 4.76 -12.03 13.13
CA GLN A 74 5.78 -11.16 12.56
C GLN A 74 6.17 -11.61 11.15
N LEU A 75 6.84 -10.72 10.42
CA LEU A 75 7.31 -10.94 9.06
C LEU A 75 8.81 -10.63 8.98
N ALA A 76 9.54 -11.45 8.23
CA ALA A 76 10.88 -11.12 7.78
C ALA A 76 10.87 -10.89 6.28
N CYS A 77 11.62 -9.88 5.83
CA CYS A 77 11.70 -9.56 4.40
C CYS A 77 13.14 -9.43 3.93
N VAL A 78 13.36 -9.90 2.71
CA VAL A 78 14.59 -9.70 1.96
C VAL A 78 14.21 -9.02 0.65
N LEU A 79 14.68 -7.80 0.43
CA LEU A 79 14.43 -7.00 -0.77
C LEU A 79 15.75 -6.84 -1.53
N ASP A 80 15.78 -7.30 -2.77
CA ASP A 80 16.98 -7.28 -3.62
C ASP A 80 18.23 -7.90 -2.95
N GLY A 81 18.01 -8.98 -2.19
CA GLY A 81 19.07 -9.68 -1.46
C GLY A 81 19.46 -9.07 -0.12
N GLU A 82 18.88 -7.93 0.27
CA GLU A 82 19.18 -7.25 1.52
C GLU A 82 18.03 -7.34 2.54
N PRO A 83 18.33 -7.46 3.85
CA PRO A 83 17.30 -7.42 4.88
C PRO A 83 16.49 -6.12 4.84
N ALA A 84 15.17 -6.25 4.83
CA ALA A 84 14.22 -5.15 4.91
C ALA A 84 13.28 -5.31 6.11
N ASP A 85 12.88 -4.20 6.70
CA ASP A 85 11.84 -4.18 7.74
C ASP A 85 10.48 -4.32 7.08
N CYS A 86 9.68 -5.30 7.50
CA CYS A 86 8.34 -5.45 7.01
C CYS A 86 7.34 -5.85 8.09
N ARG A 87 6.15 -5.27 7.99
CA ARG A 87 5.10 -5.45 8.98
C ARG A 87 3.73 -5.14 8.40
N ILE A 88 2.72 -5.81 8.94
CA ILE A 88 1.34 -5.36 8.77
C ILE A 88 1.07 -4.26 9.80
N ARG A 89 0.63 -3.09 9.33
CA ARG A 89 0.22 -1.97 10.16
C ARG A 89 -1.10 -1.43 9.64
N ASP A 90 -2.11 -1.37 10.50
CA ASP A 90 -3.45 -0.86 10.16
C ASP A 90 -4.03 -1.51 8.90
N GLY A 91 -3.81 -2.82 8.75
CA GLY A 91 -4.28 -3.59 7.59
C GLY A 91 -3.52 -3.31 6.29
N LYS A 92 -2.32 -2.72 6.35
CA LYS A 92 -1.46 -2.43 5.20
C LYS A 92 -0.12 -3.13 5.38
N LEU A 93 0.45 -3.63 4.30
CA LEU A 93 1.83 -4.10 4.33
C LEU A 93 2.76 -2.90 4.15
N VAL A 94 3.64 -2.68 5.12
CA VAL A 94 4.68 -1.66 5.05
C VAL A 94 6.02 -2.36 4.93
N VAL A 95 6.77 -2.08 3.86
CA VAL A 95 8.13 -2.57 3.64
C VAL A 95 9.07 -1.37 3.63
N VAL A 96 10.12 -1.41 4.43
CA VAL A 96 11.08 -0.33 4.60
C VAL A 96 12.48 -0.85 4.31
N MET A 97 13.13 -0.22 3.34
CA MET A 97 14.52 -0.46 2.98
C MET A 97 15.33 0.80 3.28
N ALA A 98 16.49 0.64 3.91
CA ALA A 98 17.42 1.72 4.16
C ALA A 98 18.72 1.45 3.38
N GLN A 99 19.12 2.40 2.54
CA GLN A 99 20.34 2.34 1.74
C GLN A 99 20.98 3.73 1.69
N ASP A 100 22.29 3.81 1.93
CA ASP A 100 23.12 4.99 1.68
C ASP A 100 22.55 6.34 2.16
N GLY A 101 21.96 6.36 3.37
CA GLY A 101 21.38 7.58 3.95
C GLY A 101 19.97 7.91 3.49
N PHE A 102 19.34 7.07 2.67
CA PHE A 102 17.95 7.15 2.26
C PHE A 102 17.13 6.00 2.86
N ARG A 103 15.84 6.26 3.06
CA ARG A 103 14.86 5.27 3.47
C ARG A 103 13.74 5.25 2.43
N MET A 104 13.61 4.11 1.79
CA MET A 104 12.52 3.76 0.89
C MET A 104 11.40 3.10 1.70
N ILE A 105 10.17 3.56 1.50
CA ILE A 105 8.99 3.07 2.21
C ILE A 105 7.93 2.72 1.17
N PHE A 106 7.59 1.44 1.09
CA PHE A 106 6.53 0.90 0.24
C PHE A 106 5.34 0.57 1.13
N THR A 107 4.18 1.15 0.83
CA THR A 107 2.94 0.89 1.56
C THR A 107 1.93 0.28 0.60
N LEU A 108 1.64 -0.99 0.80
CA LEU A 108 0.76 -1.81 -0.02
C LEU A 108 -0.59 -1.89 0.69
N THR A 109 -1.64 -1.43 0.00
CA THR A 109 -2.97 -1.22 0.56
C THR A 109 -4.03 -2.04 -0.15
N ASP A 110 -3.89 -2.23 -1.45
CA ASP A 110 -4.93 -2.78 -2.29
C ASP A 110 -4.57 -4.17 -2.75
N ARG A 111 -5.54 -5.09 -2.72
CA ARG A 111 -5.41 -6.40 -3.37
C ARG A 111 -5.61 -6.25 -4.86
N THR A 112 -4.79 -6.96 -5.63
CA THR A 112 -4.91 -7.06 -7.09
C THR A 112 -5.03 -8.53 -7.47
N ARG A 113 -5.31 -8.81 -8.75
CA ARG A 113 -5.53 -10.19 -9.24
C ARG A 113 -4.34 -11.14 -8.99
N GLY A 114 -3.13 -10.62 -8.81
CA GLY A 114 -1.90 -11.41 -8.64
C GLY A 114 -0.96 -10.88 -7.56
N GLY A 115 -1.49 -10.16 -6.57
CA GLY A 115 -0.70 -9.58 -5.50
C GLY A 115 -1.32 -8.29 -4.98
N PHE A 116 -0.54 -7.23 -4.88
CA PHE A 116 -0.92 -6.02 -4.15
C PHE A 116 -0.43 -4.74 -4.84
N SER A 117 -1.05 -3.62 -4.53
CA SER A 117 -0.60 -2.30 -4.99
C SER A 117 -0.70 -1.26 -3.90
N GLY A 118 0.00 -0.14 -4.10
CA GLY A 118 -0.07 1.02 -3.22
C GLY A 118 0.93 2.09 -3.61
N ALA A 119 1.53 2.73 -2.61
CA ALA A 119 2.39 3.90 -2.81
C ALA A 119 3.83 3.64 -2.39
N ALA A 120 4.76 4.26 -3.12
CA ALA A 120 6.16 4.37 -2.75
C ALA A 120 6.45 5.80 -2.26
N SER A 121 7.24 5.90 -1.20
CA SER A 121 7.75 7.16 -0.67
C SER A 121 9.22 7.03 -0.29
N MET A 122 9.93 8.16 -0.31
CA MET A 122 11.34 8.23 0.06
C MET A 122 11.53 9.28 1.15
N ARG A 123 12.45 9.02 2.07
CA ARG A 123 12.91 9.96 3.09
C ARG A 123 14.43 9.97 3.17
N VAL A 124 15.02 11.15 3.28
CA VAL A 124 16.45 11.31 3.52
C VAL A 124 16.70 11.27 5.03
N ARG A 125 17.73 10.55 5.46
CA ARG A 125 18.14 10.51 6.87
C ARG A 125 18.64 11.90 7.28
N LEU A 126 18.29 12.35 8.49
CA LEU A 126 18.72 13.62 9.09
C LEU A 126 18.19 14.91 8.45
N LEU A 127 17.37 14.82 7.39
CA LEU A 127 16.75 15.99 6.77
C LEU A 127 15.23 15.79 6.72
N PRO A 128 14.42 16.86 6.88
CA PRO A 128 12.96 16.80 6.69
C PRO A 128 12.59 16.74 5.19
N ILE A 129 13.43 16.09 4.38
CA ILE A 129 13.27 15.98 2.93
C ILE A 129 12.76 14.58 2.62
N GLY A 130 11.58 14.51 2.03
CA GLY A 130 10.96 13.26 1.65
C GLY A 130 9.55 13.47 1.12
N GLY A 131 9.00 12.45 0.48
CA GLY A 131 7.67 12.53 -0.10
C GLY A 131 7.31 11.25 -0.84
N SER A 132 6.09 11.22 -1.38
CA SER A 132 5.73 10.23 -2.38
C SER A 132 6.75 10.26 -3.52
N ILE A 133 7.04 9.13 -4.13
CA ILE A 133 7.93 9.03 -5.29
C ILE A 133 7.25 8.29 -6.45
N GLY A 134 6.05 7.75 -6.21
CA GLY A 134 5.32 6.97 -7.20
C GLY A 134 4.35 5.97 -6.60
N ALA A 135 3.82 5.14 -7.48
CA ALA A 135 3.06 3.95 -7.13
C ALA A 135 4.00 2.74 -7.01
N VAL A 136 3.54 1.71 -6.29
CA VAL A 136 4.22 0.42 -6.22
C VAL A 136 3.22 -0.69 -6.49
N THR A 137 3.69 -1.72 -7.20
CA THR A 137 2.96 -2.97 -7.40
C THR A 137 3.83 -4.12 -6.93
N MET A 138 3.21 -5.07 -6.23
CA MET A 138 3.81 -6.30 -5.74
C MET A 138 3.09 -7.45 -6.42
N ARG A 139 3.81 -8.23 -7.24
CA ARG A 139 3.23 -9.33 -8.02
C ARG A 139 3.89 -10.64 -7.67
N SER A 140 3.11 -11.69 -7.53
CA SER A 140 3.63 -13.02 -7.17
C SER A 140 4.61 -13.50 -8.22
N VAL A 141 5.76 -14.04 -7.78
CA VAL A 141 6.66 -14.81 -8.64
C VAL A 141 6.14 -16.24 -8.66
N LEU A 142 5.03 -16.44 -9.35
CA LEU A 142 4.62 -17.78 -9.77
C LEU A 142 5.23 -18.04 -11.17
N PRO A 143 5.65 -19.27 -11.50
CA PRO A 143 5.66 -19.71 -12.90
C PRO A 143 4.25 -19.68 -13.50
#